data_AF-A0A1G5MHD3-F1
#
_entry.id   AF-A0A1G5MHD3-F1
#
_cell.length_a   1.000
_cell.length_b   1.000
_cell.length_c   1.000
_cell.angle_alpha   90.00
_cell.angle_beta   90.00
_cell.angle_gamma   90.00
#
_symmetry.space_group_name_H-M   'P 1'
#
loop_
_entity.id
_entity.type
_entity.pdbx_description
1 polymer ?
#
loop_
_entity_poly.entity_id
_entity_poly.type
_entity_poly.pdbx_seq_one_letter_code
_entity_poly.pdbx_strand_id
1 'polypeptide(L)'
;MKLAIKLHTRLFLSISALIAVALIGLLVGLVSVLHLAREQSVQTRSNLDFINLTLNMRQELSNSLFQMLDGAPNPQSLAAAQQRFQEYLQQVEGQMRNPEQLAILEDVKQRYQRFSDYLSSPPAGYGELRADRGFQQTLNALRTRIYDLQRSYVVTLERMQDEAHDRAVIIALLLALIGVAILVTGVVTANGIARRFTGPIDGLAKAAERISQGNFDVQLPTSQIAEFTLLSRRFGNMAQALHRLSQTNVEALVAGQRRLQAVLDSIDYGLVILDPQGNIEHANPVACRQLGWNENHLGESLIAALERPEIETSVQRVLAGGALDAAPEDLEIRVDDEVRLLAWSLTPVNHADGRSVGALMVLRDVTEQRAFDRVRNEFVLRASHELRTPVTGMHMAFGLLRERLKVAPESREAFLLQTVDEETHRLVQLINDLLDYSRHQSGLQRPEKLPSEIGDLLEEARARHADEARERDVELAVELLHTPLPRVSLDPKQLARVFDNLLSNALRHTPAGGRIVIQAMRQNEQLLMAVQDNGEGIAYAQQGRVFEPFVQIGSQKGGAGLGLALCKEIIRQHGGRIGVVSRPGQGTQIFMTLPT
;
A
#
# COMPACT_ATOMS: atom_id res chain seq x y z
N MET A 1 25.83 -43.76 -5.45
CA MET A 1 25.72 -42.29 -5.46
C MET A 1 26.23 -41.76 -6.81
N LYS A 2 25.35 -41.31 -7.71
CA LYS A 2 25.78 -40.57 -8.91
C LYS A 2 26.13 -39.14 -8.46
N LEU A 3 27.40 -38.75 -8.50
CA LEU A 3 27.77 -37.36 -8.21
C LEU A 3 26.98 -36.42 -9.13
N ALA A 4 26.22 -35.52 -8.53
CA ALA A 4 25.49 -34.49 -9.26
C ALA A 4 26.50 -33.47 -9.80
N ILE A 5 26.96 -33.68 -11.03
CA ILE A 5 27.86 -32.76 -11.72
C ILE A 5 27.10 -31.45 -12.00
N LYS A 6 27.68 -30.33 -11.59
CA LYS A 6 27.14 -28.98 -11.79
C LYS A 6 26.86 -28.69 -13.26
N LEU A 7 25.85 -27.88 -13.51
CA LEU A 7 25.36 -27.54 -14.85
C LEU A 7 26.45 -26.92 -15.73
N HIS A 8 27.18 -25.94 -15.17
CA HIS A 8 28.32 -25.29 -15.81
C HIS A 8 29.38 -26.32 -16.26
N THR A 9 29.67 -27.31 -15.41
CA THR A 9 30.67 -28.34 -15.71
C THR A 9 30.22 -29.25 -16.85
N ARG A 10 28.94 -29.61 -16.93
CA ARG A 10 28.42 -30.42 -18.06
C ARG A 10 28.42 -29.65 -19.39
N LEU A 11 27.98 -28.39 -19.35
CA LEU A 11 27.98 -27.51 -20.53
C LEU A 11 29.40 -27.30 -21.05
N PHE A 12 30.33 -26.96 -20.15
CA PHE A 12 31.75 -26.82 -20.45
C PHE A 12 32.31 -28.10 -21.06
N LEU A 13 32.12 -29.27 -20.43
CA LEU A 13 32.60 -30.54 -20.99
C LEU A 13 32.03 -30.85 -22.38
N SER A 14 30.75 -30.59 -22.62
CA SER A 14 30.13 -30.87 -23.91
C SER A 14 30.62 -29.94 -25.03
N ILE A 15 30.76 -28.64 -24.74
CA ILE A 15 31.25 -27.65 -25.71
C ILE A 15 32.74 -27.86 -25.96
N SER A 16 33.54 -28.08 -24.90
CA SER A 16 34.97 -28.37 -25.02
C SER A 16 35.24 -29.64 -25.80
N ALA A 17 34.44 -30.70 -25.62
CA ALA A 17 34.56 -31.92 -26.40
C ALA A 17 34.29 -31.68 -27.91
N LEU A 18 33.24 -30.92 -28.24
CA LEU A 18 32.91 -30.59 -29.63
C LEU A 18 34.02 -29.75 -30.28
N ILE A 19 34.53 -28.73 -29.57
CA ILE A 19 35.63 -27.88 -30.03
C ILE A 19 36.90 -28.70 -30.21
N ALA A 20 37.22 -29.62 -29.30
CA ALA A 20 38.39 -30.48 -29.41
C ALA A 20 38.33 -31.37 -30.65
N VAL A 21 37.17 -31.99 -30.93
CA VAL A 21 36.98 -32.79 -32.15
C VAL A 21 37.11 -31.93 -33.41
N ALA A 22 36.56 -30.71 -33.41
CA ALA A 22 36.68 -29.79 -34.53
C ALA A 22 38.14 -29.37 -34.79
N LEU A 23 38.90 -29.06 -33.72
CA LEU A 23 40.32 -28.71 -33.83
C LEU A 23 41.18 -29.87 -34.32
N ILE A 24 40.92 -31.10 -33.85
CA ILE A 24 41.61 -32.30 -34.34
C ILE A 24 41.31 -32.52 -35.83
N GLY A 25 40.04 -32.42 -36.23
CA GLY A 25 39.64 -32.54 -37.64
C GLY A 25 40.33 -31.50 -38.53
N LEU A 26 40.39 -30.25 -38.09
CA LEU A 26 41.09 -29.17 -38.80
C LEU A 26 42.60 -29.43 -38.91
N LEU A 27 43.23 -29.92 -37.84
CA LEU A 27 44.66 -30.24 -37.82
C LEU A 27 44.97 -31.41 -38.76
N VAL A 28 44.17 -32.47 -38.74
CA VAL A 28 44.31 -33.61 -39.66
C VAL A 28 44.13 -33.17 -41.11
N GLY A 29 43.13 -32.32 -41.39
CA GLY A 29 42.92 -31.74 -42.72
C GLY A 29 44.11 -30.93 -43.21
N LEU A 30 44.63 -30.04 -42.36
CA LEU A 30 45.79 -29.20 -42.68
C LEU A 30 47.03 -30.05 -42.96
N VAL A 31 47.34 -31.03 -42.10
CA VAL A 31 48.48 -31.94 -42.28
C VAL A 31 48.35 -32.75 -43.57
N SER A 32 47.15 -33.24 -43.88
CA SER A 32 46.90 -34.02 -45.10
C SER A 32 47.13 -33.19 -46.37
N VAL A 33 46.64 -31.95 -46.40
CA VAL A 33 46.84 -31.04 -47.53
C VAL A 33 48.31 -30.65 -47.69
N LEU A 34 49.01 -30.34 -46.60
CA LEU A 34 50.45 -30.03 -46.64
C LEU A 34 51.29 -31.22 -47.10
N HIS A 35 50.94 -32.43 -46.67
CA HIS A 35 51.62 -33.65 -47.09
C HIS A 35 51.44 -33.89 -48.60
N LEU A 36 50.20 -33.82 -49.10
CA LEU A 36 49.88 -33.97 -50.52
C LEU A 36 50.61 -32.93 -51.38
N ALA A 37 50.58 -31.65 -50.98
CA ALA A 37 51.27 -30.58 -51.69
C ALA A 37 52.80 -30.81 -51.76
N ARG A 38 53.39 -31.32 -50.67
CA ARG A 38 54.82 -31.63 -50.61
C ARG A 38 55.18 -32.80 -51.53
N GLU A 39 54.44 -33.91 -51.47
CA GLU A 39 54.65 -35.07 -52.34
C GLU A 39 54.56 -34.69 -53.82
N GLN A 40 53.51 -33.93 -54.19
CA GLN A 40 53.30 -33.47 -55.56
C GLN A 40 54.45 -32.58 -56.05
N SER A 41 54.97 -31.68 -55.20
CA SER A 41 56.08 -30.81 -55.56
C SER A 41 57.39 -31.57 -55.83
N VAL A 42 57.69 -32.60 -55.03
CA VAL A 42 58.92 -33.42 -55.17
C VAL A 42 58.83 -34.29 -56.42
N GLN A 43 57.69 -34.93 -56.64
CA GLN A 43 57.46 -35.78 -57.82
C GLN A 43 57.53 -34.97 -59.12
N THR A 44 56.88 -33.80 -59.17
CA THR A 44 56.90 -32.93 -60.37
C THR A 44 58.33 -32.55 -60.77
N ARG A 45 59.18 -32.21 -59.80
CA ARG A 45 60.58 -31.87 -60.07
C ARG A 45 61.36 -33.05 -60.62
N SER A 46 61.24 -34.22 -59.98
CA SER A 46 61.90 -35.45 -60.45
C SER A 46 61.45 -35.85 -61.87
N ASN A 47 60.18 -35.64 -62.20
CA ASN A 47 59.63 -35.96 -63.52
C ASN A 47 60.20 -35.04 -64.61
N LEU A 48 60.30 -33.74 -64.33
CA LEU A 48 60.94 -32.78 -65.25
C LEU A 48 62.42 -33.07 -65.42
N ASP A 49 63.13 -33.41 -64.35
CA ASP A 49 64.56 -33.77 -64.40
C ASP A 49 64.79 -35.00 -65.30
N PHE A 50 63.96 -36.05 -65.17
CA PHE A 50 64.03 -37.22 -66.04
C PHE A 50 63.83 -36.88 -67.54
N ILE A 51 62.80 -36.09 -67.84
CA ILE A 51 62.51 -35.66 -69.21
C ILE A 51 63.70 -34.87 -69.78
N ASN A 52 64.29 -33.96 -68.98
CA ASN A 52 65.48 -33.21 -69.39
C ASN A 52 66.68 -34.12 -69.65
N LEU A 53 66.92 -35.14 -68.81
CA LEU A 53 68.02 -36.10 -69.01
C LEU A 53 67.88 -36.88 -70.32
N THR A 54 66.69 -37.41 -70.62
CA THR A 54 66.44 -38.15 -71.87
C THR A 54 66.50 -37.25 -73.11
N LEU A 55 66.08 -35.99 -73.00
CA LEU A 55 66.26 -34.99 -74.06
C LEU A 55 67.74 -34.69 -74.31
N ASN A 56 68.53 -34.50 -73.24
CA ASN A 56 69.97 -34.26 -73.33
C ASN A 56 70.71 -35.46 -73.93
N MET A 57 70.33 -36.70 -73.58
CA MET A 57 70.86 -37.91 -74.23
C MET A 57 70.64 -37.90 -75.74
N ARG A 58 69.42 -37.57 -76.19
CA ARG A 58 69.09 -37.49 -77.62
C ARG A 58 69.85 -36.35 -78.31
N GLN A 59 70.04 -35.22 -77.63
CA GLN A 59 70.80 -34.09 -78.14
C GLN A 59 72.29 -34.42 -78.27
N GLU A 60 72.89 -35.08 -77.27
CA GLU A 60 74.29 -35.54 -77.34
C GLU A 60 74.51 -36.59 -78.44
N LEU A 61 73.56 -37.50 -78.66
CA LEU A 61 73.61 -38.39 -79.83
C LEU A 61 73.58 -37.60 -81.14
N SER A 62 72.69 -36.61 -81.23
CA SER A 62 72.58 -35.77 -82.44
C SER A 62 73.85 -34.94 -82.69
N ASN A 63 74.45 -34.38 -81.63
CA ASN A 63 75.70 -33.63 -81.68
C ASN A 63 76.88 -34.54 -82.08
N SER A 64 76.95 -35.75 -81.53
CA SER A 64 77.96 -36.74 -81.88
C SER A 64 77.90 -37.10 -83.36
N LEU A 65 76.69 -37.27 -83.92
CA LEU A 65 76.51 -37.50 -85.35
C LEU A 65 76.96 -36.32 -86.20
N PHE A 66 76.63 -35.08 -85.79
CA PHE A 66 77.02 -33.89 -86.53
C PHE A 66 78.54 -33.74 -86.59
N GLN A 67 79.24 -33.96 -85.47
CA GLN A 67 80.70 -33.92 -85.40
C GLN A 67 81.38 -34.98 -86.29
N MET A 68 80.72 -36.11 -86.55
CA MET A 68 81.25 -37.15 -87.44
C MET A 68 80.99 -36.85 -88.92
N LEU A 69 79.89 -36.16 -89.23
CA LEU A 69 79.55 -35.78 -90.61
C LEU A 69 80.45 -34.67 -91.16
N ASP A 70 81.16 -33.94 -90.30
CA ASP A 70 82.08 -32.83 -90.65
C ASP A 70 83.51 -33.29 -91.05
N GLY A 71 83.72 -34.60 -91.25
CA GLY A 71 84.88 -35.15 -91.99
C GLY A 71 86.21 -35.30 -91.25
N ALA A 72 86.37 -34.75 -90.04
CA ALA A 72 87.53 -34.96 -89.18
C ALA A 72 87.18 -34.86 -87.68
N PRO A 73 86.65 -35.93 -87.06
CA PRO A 73 86.23 -35.86 -85.66
C PRO A 73 87.43 -35.67 -84.73
N ASN A 74 87.36 -34.67 -83.84
CA ASN A 74 88.34 -34.50 -82.77
C ASN A 74 88.16 -35.64 -81.74
N PRO A 75 89.17 -36.50 -81.51
CA PRO A 75 89.06 -37.62 -80.57
C PRO A 75 88.69 -37.17 -79.15
N GLN A 76 89.12 -35.98 -78.74
CA GLN A 76 88.81 -35.44 -77.42
C GLN A 76 87.34 -35.00 -77.29
N SER A 77 86.75 -34.41 -78.34
CA SER A 77 85.34 -33.99 -78.29
C SER A 77 84.40 -35.20 -78.32
N LEU A 78 84.78 -36.24 -79.07
CA LEU A 78 84.02 -37.50 -79.12
C LEU A 78 84.07 -38.23 -77.78
N ALA A 79 85.25 -38.33 -77.16
CA ALA A 79 85.38 -38.92 -75.82
C ALA A 79 84.57 -38.14 -74.78
N ALA A 80 84.57 -36.80 -74.85
CA ALA A 80 83.76 -35.96 -73.96
C ALA A 80 82.24 -36.10 -74.18
N ALA A 81 81.79 -36.29 -75.42
CA ALA A 81 80.40 -36.59 -75.73
C ALA A 81 80.01 -37.99 -75.21
N GLN A 82 80.91 -38.97 -75.36
CA GLN A 82 80.68 -40.32 -74.85
C GLN A 82 80.56 -40.36 -73.33
N GLN A 83 81.43 -39.64 -72.64
CA GLN A 83 81.39 -39.50 -71.19
C GLN A 83 80.10 -38.83 -70.72
N ARG A 84 79.68 -37.70 -71.35
CA ARG A 84 78.43 -37.01 -70.99
C ARG A 84 77.19 -37.89 -71.19
N PHE A 85 77.16 -38.70 -72.26
CA PHE A 85 76.06 -39.64 -72.47
C PHE A 85 76.04 -40.75 -71.41
N GLN A 86 77.20 -41.27 -70.99
CA GLN A 86 77.29 -42.23 -69.89
C GLN A 86 76.85 -41.62 -68.55
N GLU A 87 77.21 -40.36 -68.28
CA GLU A 87 76.75 -39.62 -67.10
C GLU A 87 75.22 -39.48 -67.10
N TYR A 88 74.60 -39.14 -68.25
CA TYR A 88 73.14 -39.10 -68.35
C TYR A 88 72.50 -40.48 -68.17
N LEU A 89 73.08 -41.55 -68.71
CA LEU A 89 72.60 -42.92 -68.48
C LEU A 89 72.60 -43.30 -67.00
N GLN A 90 73.68 -42.96 -66.28
CA GLN A 90 73.79 -43.23 -64.84
C GLN A 90 72.76 -42.41 -64.03
N GLN A 91 72.54 -41.15 -64.40
CA GLN A 91 71.54 -40.31 -63.73
C GLN A 91 70.11 -40.81 -63.98
N VAL A 92 69.80 -41.26 -65.19
CA VAL A 92 68.52 -41.88 -65.54
C VAL A 92 68.32 -43.19 -64.78
N GLU A 93 69.36 -44.03 -64.70
CA GLU A 93 69.33 -45.27 -63.91
C GLU A 93 69.03 -45.02 -62.44
N GLY A 94 69.66 -44.00 -61.84
CA GLY A 94 69.45 -43.64 -60.43
C GLY A 94 68.02 -43.16 -60.12
N GLN A 95 67.26 -42.73 -61.13
CA GLN A 95 65.87 -42.27 -60.98
C GLN A 95 64.85 -43.38 -61.26
N MET A 96 65.25 -44.50 -61.88
CA MET A 96 64.36 -45.58 -62.26
C MET A 96 64.17 -46.61 -61.13
N ARG A 97 62.92 -47.00 -60.90
CA ARG A 97 62.57 -48.10 -59.98
C ARG A 97 61.69 -49.17 -60.61
N ASN A 98 61.17 -48.93 -61.83
CA ASN A 98 60.31 -49.87 -62.53
C ASN A 98 61.16 -50.94 -63.25
N PRO A 99 60.97 -52.25 -62.97
CA PRO A 99 61.71 -53.33 -63.64
C PRO A 99 61.62 -53.31 -65.16
N GLU A 100 60.47 -52.93 -65.71
CA GLU A 100 60.25 -52.85 -67.16
C GLU A 100 61.07 -51.71 -67.79
N GLN A 101 61.13 -50.56 -67.13
CA GLN A 101 61.91 -49.41 -67.58
C GLN A 101 63.42 -49.66 -67.45
N LEU A 102 63.84 -50.34 -66.38
CA LEU A 102 65.23 -50.79 -66.21
C LEU A 102 65.64 -51.75 -67.32
N ALA A 103 64.76 -52.65 -67.77
CA ALA A 103 65.04 -53.51 -68.92
C ALA A 103 65.17 -52.72 -70.24
N ILE A 104 64.35 -51.69 -70.46
CA ILE A 104 64.51 -50.79 -71.63
C ILE A 104 65.83 -50.03 -71.54
N LEU A 105 66.19 -49.50 -70.36
CA LEU A 105 67.43 -48.78 -70.12
C LEU A 105 68.66 -49.66 -70.35
N GLU A 106 68.62 -50.92 -69.91
CA GLU A 106 69.70 -51.86 -70.13
C GLU A 106 69.89 -52.16 -71.63
N ASP A 107 68.79 -52.26 -72.39
CA ASP A 107 68.85 -52.35 -73.86
C ASP A 107 69.41 -51.06 -74.50
N VAL A 108 69.09 -49.87 -73.96
CA VAL A 108 69.73 -48.61 -74.37
C VAL A 108 71.24 -48.64 -74.11
N LYS A 109 71.68 -49.08 -72.92
CA LYS A 109 73.11 -49.21 -72.58
C LYS A 109 73.83 -50.16 -73.53
N GLN A 110 73.27 -51.34 -73.79
CA GLN A 110 73.87 -52.33 -74.70
C GLN A 110 73.96 -51.79 -76.14
N ARG A 111 72.91 -51.14 -76.63
CA ARG A 111 72.91 -50.53 -77.98
C ARG A 111 73.85 -49.34 -78.06
N TYR A 112 73.96 -48.56 -76.99
CA TYR A 112 74.93 -47.47 -76.91
C TYR A 112 76.37 -47.99 -76.88
N GLN A 113 76.65 -49.08 -76.16
CA GLN A 113 77.97 -49.70 -76.16
C GLN A 113 78.35 -50.18 -77.56
N ARG A 114 77.43 -50.86 -78.26
CA ARG A 114 77.64 -51.25 -79.68
C ARG A 114 77.88 -50.03 -80.57
N PHE A 115 77.12 -48.95 -80.37
CA PHE A 115 77.33 -47.70 -81.08
C PHE A 115 78.71 -47.10 -80.77
N SER A 116 79.11 -47.06 -79.50
CA SER A 116 80.42 -46.57 -79.04
C SER A 116 81.58 -47.39 -79.61
N ASP A 117 81.48 -48.71 -79.59
CA ASP A 117 82.50 -49.62 -80.14
C ASP A 117 82.64 -49.41 -81.66
N TYR A 118 81.51 -49.20 -82.37
CA TYR A 118 81.49 -48.84 -83.79
C TYR A 118 82.22 -47.54 -84.09
N LEU A 119 82.11 -46.56 -83.17
CA LEU A 119 82.77 -45.27 -83.29
C LEU A 119 84.26 -45.33 -82.99
N SER A 120 84.68 -46.18 -82.05
CA SER A 120 86.08 -46.35 -81.69
C SER A 120 86.89 -47.10 -82.76
N SER A 121 86.25 -47.87 -83.65
CA SER A 121 86.90 -48.58 -84.75
C SER A 121 85.98 -48.71 -85.98
N PRO A 122 85.77 -47.62 -86.75
CA PRO A 122 84.86 -47.64 -87.89
C PRO A 122 85.40 -48.55 -89.02
N PRO A 123 84.62 -49.53 -89.53
CA PRO A 123 85.09 -50.52 -90.50
C PRO A 123 85.61 -49.93 -91.82
N ALA A 124 85.12 -48.75 -92.23
CA ALA A 124 85.42 -48.09 -93.51
C ALA A 124 86.06 -46.69 -93.34
N GLY A 125 86.47 -46.31 -92.13
CA GLY A 125 87.00 -44.96 -91.84
C GLY A 125 85.92 -43.86 -91.79
N TYR A 126 86.25 -42.70 -91.21
CA TYR A 126 85.26 -41.68 -90.84
C TYR A 126 84.48 -41.07 -92.01
N GLY A 127 85.07 -41.02 -93.22
CA GLY A 127 84.48 -40.39 -94.40
C GLY A 127 83.30 -41.15 -95.03
N GLU A 128 83.19 -42.47 -94.79
CA GLU A 128 82.15 -43.32 -95.41
C GLU A 128 81.03 -43.76 -94.43
N LEU A 129 81.08 -43.33 -93.16
CA LEU A 129 80.08 -43.69 -92.14
C LEU A 129 78.63 -43.40 -92.55
N ARG A 130 78.40 -42.36 -93.35
CA ARG A 130 77.05 -41.98 -93.80
C ARG A 130 76.42 -43.02 -94.73
N ALA A 131 77.23 -43.71 -95.53
CA ALA A 131 76.80 -44.74 -96.48
C ALA A 131 76.72 -46.14 -95.86
N ASP A 132 77.24 -46.30 -94.64
CA ASP A 132 77.29 -47.56 -93.93
C ASP A 132 75.93 -47.95 -93.34
N ARG A 133 75.36 -49.03 -93.87
CA ARG A 133 74.08 -49.57 -93.39
C ARG A 133 74.15 -50.05 -91.94
N GLY A 134 75.29 -50.58 -91.49
CA GLY A 134 75.49 -51.07 -90.12
C GLY A 134 75.44 -49.93 -89.10
N PHE A 135 76.06 -48.81 -89.43
CA PHE A 135 76.02 -47.59 -88.62
C PHE A 135 74.60 -47.01 -88.53
N GLN A 136 73.93 -46.83 -89.67
CA GLN A 136 72.56 -46.30 -89.69
C GLN A 136 71.58 -47.20 -88.91
N GLN A 137 71.72 -48.52 -89.01
CA GLN A 137 70.91 -49.47 -88.25
C GLN A 137 71.15 -49.36 -86.74
N THR A 138 72.42 -49.29 -86.30
CA THR A 138 72.78 -49.19 -84.88
C THR A 138 72.29 -47.87 -84.28
N LEU A 139 72.46 -46.77 -85.00
CA LEU A 139 71.99 -45.45 -84.59
C LEU A 139 70.45 -45.38 -84.52
N ASN A 140 69.75 -45.83 -85.55
CA ASN A 140 68.28 -45.82 -85.55
C ASN A 140 67.74 -46.72 -84.45
N ALA A 141 68.35 -47.88 -84.22
CA ALA A 141 67.97 -48.77 -83.14
C ALA A 141 68.15 -48.14 -81.75
N LEU A 142 69.25 -47.42 -81.53
CA LEU A 142 69.49 -46.68 -80.29
C LEU A 142 68.50 -45.53 -80.11
N ARG A 143 68.27 -44.72 -81.16
CA ARG A 143 67.33 -43.59 -81.14
C ARG A 143 65.90 -44.06 -80.84
N THR A 144 65.44 -45.11 -81.51
CA THR A 144 64.13 -45.70 -81.26
C THR A 144 64.02 -46.19 -79.83
N ARG A 145 65.07 -46.83 -79.28
CA ARG A 145 65.00 -47.35 -77.92
C ARG A 145 64.99 -46.27 -76.84
N ILE A 146 65.70 -45.17 -77.05
CA ILE A 146 65.61 -43.98 -76.18
C ILE A 146 64.22 -43.36 -76.25
N TYR A 147 63.60 -43.33 -77.45
CA TYR A 147 62.21 -42.89 -77.58
C TYR A 147 61.23 -43.81 -76.86
N ASP A 148 61.40 -45.12 -76.94
CA ASP A 148 60.59 -46.09 -76.19
C ASP A 148 60.73 -45.90 -74.68
N LEU A 149 61.96 -45.65 -74.20
CA LEU A 149 62.25 -45.35 -72.79
C LEU A 149 61.50 -44.10 -72.34
N GLN A 150 61.61 -43.01 -73.11
CA GLN A 150 60.92 -41.76 -72.83
C GLN A 150 59.39 -41.94 -72.87
N ARG A 151 58.86 -42.63 -73.88
CA ARG A 151 57.42 -42.90 -74.03
C ARG A 151 56.88 -43.74 -72.88
N SER A 152 57.57 -44.81 -72.51
CA SER A 152 57.19 -45.68 -71.37
C SER A 152 57.18 -44.90 -70.06
N TYR A 153 58.14 -43.99 -69.86
CA TYR A 153 58.17 -43.11 -68.69
C TYR A 153 56.99 -42.14 -68.68
N VAL A 154 56.72 -41.44 -69.79
CA VAL A 154 55.58 -40.50 -69.89
C VAL A 154 54.23 -41.17 -69.61
N VAL A 155 53.99 -42.37 -70.16
CA VAL A 155 52.76 -43.13 -69.86
C VAL A 155 52.66 -43.50 -68.38
N THR A 156 53.79 -43.81 -67.74
CA THR A 156 53.83 -44.07 -66.29
C THR A 156 53.54 -42.80 -65.48
N LEU A 157 54.00 -41.64 -65.94
CA LEU A 157 53.71 -40.35 -65.32
C LEU A 157 52.22 -40.01 -65.36
N GLU A 158 51.58 -40.16 -66.51
CA GLU A 158 50.14 -39.93 -66.66
C GLU A 158 49.33 -40.78 -65.68
N ARG A 159 49.66 -42.08 -65.58
CA ARG A 159 49.02 -42.99 -64.61
C ARG A 159 49.27 -42.58 -63.15
N MET A 160 50.48 -42.18 -62.80
CA MET A 160 50.80 -41.72 -61.44
C MET A 160 50.06 -40.42 -61.09
N GLN A 161 49.85 -39.54 -62.06
CA GLN A 161 49.10 -38.29 -61.88
C GLN A 161 47.60 -38.56 -61.69
N ASP A 162 47.03 -39.49 -62.44
CA ASP A 162 45.64 -39.94 -62.27
C ASP A 162 45.43 -40.57 -60.88
N GLU A 163 46.32 -41.47 -60.46
CA GLU A 163 46.27 -42.06 -59.11
C GLU A 163 46.38 -41.00 -57.99
N ALA A 164 47.24 -39.98 -58.17
CA ALA A 164 47.37 -38.89 -57.21
C ALA A 164 46.12 -38.03 -57.14
N HIS A 165 45.46 -37.77 -58.29
CA HIS A 165 44.19 -37.05 -58.34
C HIS A 165 43.08 -37.82 -57.62
N ASP A 166 42.94 -39.11 -57.88
CA ASP A 166 41.95 -39.96 -57.23
C ASP A 166 42.14 -40.01 -55.71
N ARG A 167 43.38 -40.14 -55.24
CA ARG A 167 43.71 -40.05 -53.81
C ARG A 167 43.33 -38.71 -53.20
N ALA A 168 43.61 -37.60 -53.90
CA ALA A 168 43.26 -36.26 -53.43
C ALA A 168 41.73 -36.08 -53.31
N VAL A 169 40.96 -36.58 -54.28
CA VAL A 169 39.49 -36.56 -54.25
C VAL A 169 38.95 -37.37 -53.07
N ILE A 170 39.49 -38.58 -52.81
CA ILE A 170 39.09 -39.40 -51.67
C ILE A 170 39.38 -38.69 -50.34
N ILE A 171 40.57 -38.10 -50.18
CA ILE A 171 40.92 -37.33 -48.97
C ILE A 171 39.96 -36.14 -48.78
N ALA A 172 39.66 -35.40 -49.84
CA ALA A 172 38.72 -34.28 -49.79
C ALA A 172 37.30 -34.71 -49.39
N LEU A 173 36.80 -35.82 -49.95
CA LEU A 173 35.49 -36.40 -49.60
C LEU A 173 35.44 -36.85 -48.13
N LEU A 174 36.51 -37.49 -47.62
CA LEU A 174 36.59 -37.90 -46.22
C LEU A 174 36.59 -36.69 -45.26
N LEU A 175 37.34 -35.63 -45.59
CA LEU A 175 37.35 -34.39 -44.79
C LEU A 175 35.98 -33.70 -44.80
N ALA A 176 35.30 -33.66 -45.95
CA ALA A 176 33.95 -33.12 -46.05
C ALA A 176 32.95 -33.92 -45.19
N LEU A 177 33.03 -35.26 -45.21
CA LEU A 177 32.17 -36.14 -44.41
C LEU A 177 32.40 -35.96 -42.90
N ILE A 178 33.66 -35.82 -42.46
CA ILE A 178 34.00 -35.49 -41.07
C ILE A 178 33.42 -34.13 -40.69
N GLY A 179 33.53 -33.12 -41.55
CA GLY A 179 32.94 -31.79 -41.33
C GLY A 179 31.42 -31.84 -41.15
N VAL A 180 30.71 -32.59 -42.00
CA VAL A 180 29.25 -32.79 -41.87
C VAL A 180 28.91 -33.52 -40.58
N ALA A 181 29.64 -34.57 -40.21
CA ALA A 181 29.40 -35.31 -38.97
C ALA A 181 29.56 -34.42 -37.73
N ILE A 182 30.57 -33.55 -37.70
CA ILE A 182 30.78 -32.57 -36.63
C ILE A 182 29.60 -31.58 -36.57
N LEU A 183 29.14 -31.07 -37.72
CA LEU A 183 28.01 -30.15 -37.79
C LEU A 183 26.72 -30.78 -37.25
N VAL A 184 26.39 -32.00 -37.71
CA VAL A 184 25.19 -32.74 -37.26
C VAL A 184 25.27 -33.01 -35.76
N THR A 185 26.41 -33.47 -35.26
CA THR A 185 26.61 -33.71 -33.83
C THR A 185 26.45 -32.42 -33.02
N GLY A 186 26.96 -31.30 -33.54
CA GLY A 186 26.80 -29.97 -32.96
C GLY A 186 25.33 -29.54 -32.86
N VAL A 187 24.55 -29.69 -33.93
CA VAL A 187 23.12 -29.34 -33.94
C VAL A 187 22.32 -30.21 -32.96
N VAL A 188 22.56 -31.53 -32.95
CA VAL A 188 21.87 -32.46 -32.05
C VAL A 188 22.18 -32.16 -30.58
N THR A 189 23.46 -31.93 -30.26
CA THR A 189 23.87 -31.58 -28.89
C THR A 189 23.31 -30.21 -28.47
N ALA A 190 23.34 -29.20 -29.33
CA ALA A 190 22.78 -27.88 -29.06
C ALA A 190 21.27 -27.93 -28.79
N ASN A 191 20.49 -28.64 -29.62
CA ASN A 191 19.04 -28.78 -29.43
C ASN A 191 18.70 -29.57 -28.15
N GLY A 192 19.46 -30.63 -27.86
CA GLY A 192 19.30 -31.41 -26.64
C GLY A 192 19.61 -30.62 -25.36
N ILE A 193 20.62 -29.74 -25.42
CA ILE A 193 20.88 -28.74 -24.38
C ILE A 193 19.66 -27.82 -24.31
N ALA A 194 19.33 -27.04 -25.33
CA ALA A 194 18.25 -26.04 -25.31
C ALA A 194 16.95 -26.55 -24.66
N ARG A 195 16.45 -27.72 -25.07
CA ARG A 195 15.22 -28.31 -24.52
C ARG A 195 15.29 -28.60 -23.01
N ARG A 196 16.45 -28.97 -22.48
CA ARG A 196 16.65 -29.25 -21.05
C ARG A 196 16.70 -28.00 -20.17
N PHE A 197 16.99 -26.82 -20.74
CA PHE A 197 17.03 -25.55 -20.00
C PHE A 197 15.73 -24.76 -20.13
N THR A 198 15.18 -24.65 -21.34
CA THR A 198 14.01 -23.78 -21.58
C THR A 198 12.76 -24.28 -20.88
N GLY A 199 12.53 -25.60 -20.82
CA GLY A 199 11.32 -26.17 -20.22
C GLY A 199 11.11 -25.79 -18.75
N PRO A 200 12.06 -26.06 -17.83
CA PRO A 200 11.93 -25.67 -16.42
C PRO A 200 11.82 -24.16 -16.19
N ILE A 201 12.50 -23.34 -17.01
CA ILE A 201 12.44 -21.88 -16.91
C ILE A 201 11.04 -21.37 -17.30
N ASP A 202 10.50 -21.84 -18.42
CA ASP A 202 9.14 -21.49 -18.87
C ASP A 202 8.09 -21.96 -17.84
N GLY A 203 8.28 -23.12 -17.24
CA GLY A 203 7.43 -23.62 -16.15
C GLY A 203 7.42 -22.71 -14.92
N LEU A 204 8.58 -22.21 -14.49
CA LEU A 204 8.67 -21.24 -13.38
C LEU A 204 8.09 -19.87 -13.75
N ALA A 205 8.29 -19.41 -14.98
CA ALA A 205 7.72 -18.15 -15.46
C ALA A 205 6.19 -18.20 -15.47
N LYS A 206 5.59 -19.28 -16.00
CA LYS A 206 4.15 -19.53 -15.94
C LYS A 206 3.64 -19.63 -14.51
N ALA A 207 4.43 -20.20 -13.60
CA ALA A 207 4.07 -20.27 -12.20
C ALA A 207 4.04 -18.89 -11.53
N ALA A 208 5.02 -18.03 -11.84
CA ALA A 208 5.04 -16.65 -11.36
C ALA A 208 3.86 -15.83 -11.86
N GLU A 209 3.49 -15.97 -13.14
CA GLU A 209 2.32 -15.30 -13.73
C GLU A 209 1.01 -15.73 -13.06
N ARG A 210 0.86 -17.01 -12.71
CA ARG A 210 -0.34 -17.47 -11.99
C ARG A 210 -0.41 -16.92 -10.57
N ILE A 211 0.74 -16.82 -9.89
CA ILE A 211 0.83 -16.25 -8.54
C ILE A 211 0.51 -14.75 -8.56
N SER A 212 0.97 -14.00 -9.56
CA SER A 212 0.65 -12.56 -9.68
C SER A 212 -0.84 -12.30 -9.90
N GLN A 213 -1.54 -13.25 -10.53
CA GLN A 213 -3.00 -13.24 -10.71
C GLN A 213 -3.77 -13.75 -9.48
N GLY A 214 -3.09 -14.03 -8.36
CA GLY A 214 -3.71 -14.47 -7.11
C GLY A 214 -3.99 -15.98 -7.00
N ASN A 215 -3.54 -16.78 -7.98
CA ASN A 215 -3.66 -18.23 -7.93
C ASN A 215 -2.37 -18.87 -7.41
N PHE A 216 -2.39 -19.25 -6.13
CA PHE A 216 -1.23 -19.81 -5.44
C PHE A 216 -1.11 -21.34 -5.54
N ASP A 217 -2.13 -22.03 -6.08
CA ASP A 217 -2.09 -23.49 -6.27
C ASP A 217 -1.40 -23.84 -7.60
N VAL A 218 -0.06 -23.84 -7.55
CA VAL A 218 0.78 -24.02 -8.73
C VAL A 218 1.76 -25.18 -8.54
N GLN A 219 1.75 -26.10 -9.50
CA GLN A 219 2.71 -27.19 -9.58
C GLN A 219 4.03 -26.70 -10.16
N LEU A 220 5.10 -26.88 -9.41
CA LEU A 220 6.43 -26.45 -9.82
C LEU A 220 7.13 -27.51 -10.67
N PRO A 221 7.82 -27.11 -11.75
CA PRO A 221 8.48 -28.04 -12.64
C PRO A 221 9.59 -28.81 -11.92
N THR A 222 9.59 -30.15 -12.04
CA THR A 222 10.67 -30.99 -11.52
C THR A 222 11.79 -31.11 -12.56
N SER A 223 12.99 -30.67 -12.22
CA SER A 223 14.18 -30.80 -13.06
C SER A 223 15.17 -31.85 -12.50
N GLN A 224 15.89 -32.53 -13.39
CA GLN A 224 16.97 -33.46 -13.04
C GLN A 224 18.29 -32.73 -12.71
N ILE A 225 18.35 -31.42 -12.94
CA ILE A 225 19.51 -30.57 -12.66
C ILE A 225 19.35 -30.01 -11.24
N ALA A 226 20.33 -30.28 -10.37
CA ALA A 226 20.27 -29.95 -8.95
C ALA A 226 20.02 -28.45 -8.70
N GLU A 227 20.63 -27.57 -9.51
CA GLU A 227 20.45 -26.13 -9.40
C GLU A 227 19.00 -25.69 -9.69
N PHE A 228 18.33 -26.31 -10.66
CA PHE A 228 16.92 -26.03 -10.96
C PHE A 228 15.97 -26.63 -9.92
N THR A 229 16.29 -27.80 -9.37
CA THR A 229 15.54 -28.37 -8.25
C THR A 229 15.61 -27.44 -7.03
N LEU A 230 16.79 -26.90 -6.73
CA LEU A 230 16.97 -25.94 -5.64
C LEU A 230 16.19 -24.64 -5.88
N LEU A 231 16.26 -24.10 -7.10
CA LEU A 231 15.51 -22.89 -7.47
C LEU A 231 14.00 -23.11 -7.34
N SER A 232 13.48 -24.22 -7.87
CA SER A 232 12.06 -24.57 -7.77
C SER A 232 11.62 -24.68 -6.32
N ARG A 233 12.42 -25.32 -5.46
CA ARG A 233 12.13 -25.41 -4.02
C ARG A 233 12.09 -24.05 -3.34
N ARG A 234 13.05 -23.16 -3.63
CA ARG A 234 13.07 -21.79 -3.07
C ARG A 234 11.87 -20.98 -3.53
N PHE A 235 11.52 -21.09 -4.81
CA PHE A 235 10.34 -20.46 -5.37
C PHE A 235 9.05 -20.98 -4.74
N GLY A 236 8.95 -22.30 -4.51
CA GLY A 236 7.82 -22.91 -3.81
C GLY A 236 7.65 -22.43 -2.37
N ASN A 237 8.75 -22.30 -1.62
CA ASN A 237 8.69 -21.74 -0.28
C ASN A 237 8.19 -20.28 -0.29
N MET A 238 8.62 -19.48 -1.27
CA MET A 238 8.13 -18.10 -1.46
C MET A 238 6.63 -18.07 -1.80
N ALA A 239 6.19 -18.92 -2.73
CA ALA A 239 4.78 -19.02 -3.11
C ALA A 239 3.88 -19.39 -1.92
N GLN A 240 4.31 -20.36 -1.10
CA GLN A 240 3.62 -20.74 0.13
C GLN A 240 3.60 -19.62 1.18
N ALA A 241 4.70 -18.88 1.33
CA ALA A 241 4.75 -17.75 2.26
C ALA A 241 3.79 -16.62 1.84
N LEU A 242 3.73 -16.29 0.55
CA LEU A 242 2.79 -15.32 0.01
C LEU A 242 1.34 -15.78 0.17
N HIS A 243 1.06 -17.06 -0.09
CA HIS A 243 -0.28 -17.63 0.11
C HIS A 243 -0.75 -17.49 1.57
N ARG A 244 0.12 -17.83 2.53
CA ARG A 244 -0.18 -17.67 3.96
C ARG A 244 -0.43 -16.21 4.34
N LEU A 245 0.43 -15.29 3.90
CA LEU A 245 0.25 -13.86 4.16
C LEU A 245 -1.08 -13.32 3.61
N SER A 246 -1.45 -13.71 2.38
CA SER A 246 -2.71 -13.33 1.78
C SER A 246 -3.91 -13.85 2.57
N GLN A 247 -3.90 -15.13 2.97
CA GLN A 247 -4.96 -15.70 3.80
C GLN A 247 -5.08 -15.00 5.16
N THR A 248 -3.96 -14.81 5.86
CA THR A 248 -3.95 -14.14 7.16
C THR A 248 -4.47 -12.70 7.08
N ASN A 249 -4.12 -11.95 6.03
CA ASN A 249 -4.60 -10.58 5.86
C ASN A 249 -6.11 -10.53 5.61
N VAL A 250 -6.64 -11.43 4.77
CA VAL A 250 -8.08 -11.52 4.50
C VAL A 250 -8.82 -11.91 5.77
N GLU A 251 -8.35 -12.92 6.49
CA GLU A 251 -8.94 -13.33 7.77
C GLU A 251 -8.89 -12.21 8.82
N ALA A 252 -7.78 -11.49 8.93
CA ALA A 252 -7.64 -10.37 9.85
C ALA A 252 -8.57 -9.20 9.49
N LEU A 253 -8.73 -8.89 8.20
CA LEU A 253 -9.67 -7.88 7.70
C LEU A 253 -11.11 -8.27 8.01
N VAL A 254 -11.51 -9.50 7.69
CA VAL A 254 -12.86 -10.01 7.96
C VAL A 254 -13.14 -10.06 9.47
N ALA A 255 -12.16 -10.49 10.28
CA ALA A 255 -12.28 -10.48 11.74
C ALA A 255 -12.39 -9.05 12.28
N GLY A 256 -11.64 -8.10 11.73
CA GLY A 256 -11.72 -6.68 12.06
C GLY A 256 -13.10 -6.09 11.75
N GLN A 257 -13.62 -6.33 10.54
CA GLN A 257 -14.97 -5.90 10.14
C GLN A 257 -16.05 -6.51 11.04
N ARG A 258 -16.01 -7.83 11.26
CA ARG A 258 -16.97 -8.51 12.15
C ARG A 258 -16.91 -7.98 13.57
N ARG A 259 -15.73 -7.66 14.08
CA ARG A 259 -15.56 -7.07 15.41
C ARG A 259 -16.14 -5.68 15.50
N LEU A 260 -15.91 -4.82 14.49
CA LEU A 260 -16.50 -3.48 14.46
C LEU A 260 -18.03 -3.56 14.42
N GLN A 261 -18.58 -4.44 13.59
CA GLN A 261 -20.03 -4.63 13.49
C GLN A 261 -20.62 -5.16 14.80
N ALA A 262 -19.98 -6.15 15.43
CA ALA A 262 -20.40 -6.64 16.74
C ALA A 262 -20.36 -5.53 17.82
N VAL A 263 -19.38 -4.62 17.76
CA VAL A 263 -19.34 -3.46 18.66
C VAL A 263 -20.52 -2.52 18.39
N LEU A 264 -20.79 -2.16 17.12
CA LEU A 264 -21.91 -1.31 16.74
C LEU A 264 -23.28 -1.92 17.12
N ASP A 265 -23.40 -3.24 17.03
CA ASP A 265 -24.61 -3.99 17.40
C ASP A 265 -24.78 -4.12 18.93
N SER A 266 -23.69 -4.07 19.69
CA SER A 266 -23.70 -4.18 21.16
C SER A 266 -23.97 -2.86 21.89
N ILE A 267 -23.89 -1.73 21.20
CA ILE A 267 -24.14 -0.41 21.79
C ILE A 267 -25.65 -0.25 22.01
N ASP A 268 -26.07 0.10 23.23
CA ASP A 268 -27.48 0.32 23.59
C ASP A 268 -28.12 1.57 22.95
N TYR A 269 -27.34 2.36 22.21
CA TYR A 269 -27.81 3.51 21.44
C TYR A 269 -28.15 3.13 20.01
N GLY A 270 -29.19 3.73 19.46
CA GLY A 270 -29.46 3.66 18.03
C GLY A 270 -28.46 4.52 17.27
N LEU A 271 -27.80 3.94 16.27
CA LEU A 271 -26.84 4.64 15.42
C LEU A 271 -27.34 4.62 13.98
N VAL A 272 -27.43 5.80 13.37
CA VAL A 272 -27.75 5.97 11.95
C VAL A 272 -26.64 6.80 11.30
N ILE A 273 -25.99 6.23 10.30
CA ILE A 273 -24.92 6.87 9.52
C ILE A 273 -25.54 7.39 8.23
N LEU A 274 -25.28 8.65 7.92
CA LEU A 274 -25.75 9.35 6.74
C LEU A 274 -24.58 9.62 5.80
N ASP A 275 -24.83 9.53 4.49
CA ASP A 275 -23.92 9.98 3.44
C ASP A 275 -23.83 11.53 3.36
N PRO A 276 -22.96 12.12 2.53
CA PRO A 276 -22.87 13.57 2.35
C PRO A 276 -24.14 14.24 1.81
N GLN A 277 -25.05 13.46 1.23
CA GLN A 277 -26.33 13.91 0.69
C GLN A 277 -27.48 13.80 1.70
N GLY A 278 -27.24 13.20 2.87
CA GLY A 278 -28.24 12.98 3.92
C GLY A 278 -29.07 11.71 3.76
N ASN A 279 -28.63 10.76 2.94
CA ASN A 279 -29.25 9.44 2.82
C ASN A 279 -28.64 8.44 3.81
N ILE A 280 -29.42 7.44 4.21
CA ILE A 280 -29.04 6.46 5.22
C ILE A 280 -28.06 5.45 4.61
N GLU A 281 -26.79 5.49 5.05
CA GLU A 281 -25.76 4.53 4.66
C GLU A 281 -25.77 3.29 5.57
N HIS A 282 -26.08 3.48 6.85
CA HIS A 282 -26.14 2.38 7.82
C HIS A 282 -27.09 2.71 8.98
N ALA A 283 -27.76 1.69 9.51
CA ALA A 283 -28.50 1.77 10.76
C ALA A 283 -28.25 0.50 11.57
N ASN A 284 -27.84 0.65 12.83
CA ASN A 284 -27.63 -0.51 13.70
C ASN A 284 -28.99 -1.13 14.12
N PRO A 285 -29.02 -2.40 14.58
CA PRO A 285 -30.27 -3.06 14.96
C PRO A 285 -31.05 -2.35 16.07
N VAL A 286 -30.36 -1.59 16.94
CA VAL A 286 -31.00 -0.80 18.00
C VAL A 286 -31.76 0.38 17.41
N ALA A 287 -31.19 1.11 16.46
CA ALA A 287 -31.87 2.21 15.76
C ALA A 287 -33.12 1.72 15.06
N CYS A 288 -33.05 0.61 14.31
CA CYS A 288 -34.21 0.07 13.60
C CYS A 288 -35.36 -0.27 14.57
N ARG A 289 -35.05 -0.90 15.71
CA ARG A 289 -36.05 -1.19 16.75
C ARG A 289 -36.64 0.07 17.39
N GLN A 290 -35.81 1.06 17.70
CA GLN A 290 -36.26 2.32 18.31
C GLN A 290 -37.12 3.15 17.36
N LEU A 291 -36.80 3.14 16.07
CA LEU A 291 -37.51 3.88 15.02
C LEU A 291 -38.71 3.12 14.44
N GLY A 292 -38.89 1.84 14.77
CA GLY A 292 -39.94 1.00 14.19
C GLY A 292 -39.71 0.64 12.71
N TRP A 293 -38.47 0.72 12.25
CA TRP A 293 -38.10 0.40 10.87
C TRP A 293 -38.07 -1.12 10.67
N ASN A 294 -39.12 -1.64 10.05
CA ASN A 294 -39.25 -3.04 9.65
C ASN A 294 -38.74 -3.30 8.22
N GLU A 295 -38.67 -2.26 7.40
CA GLU A 295 -38.14 -2.28 6.03
C GLU A 295 -36.73 -1.68 5.98
N ASN A 296 -36.00 -2.01 4.92
CA ASN A 296 -34.61 -1.58 4.78
C ASN A 296 -34.56 -0.18 4.15
N HIS A 297 -34.44 0.86 4.98
CA HIS A 297 -34.36 2.27 4.53
C HIS A 297 -32.97 2.69 4.03
N LEU A 298 -32.08 1.72 3.73
CA LEU A 298 -30.73 2.02 3.22
C LEU A 298 -30.81 2.70 1.85
N GLY A 299 -30.12 3.84 1.71
CA GLY A 299 -30.11 4.70 0.53
C GLY A 299 -31.29 5.67 0.44
N GLU A 300 -32.24 5.61 1.38
CA GLU A 300 -33.33 6.59 1.48
C GLU A 300 -32.88 7.84 2.25
N SER A 301 -33.48 8.99 1.96
CA SER A 301 -33.25 10.21 2.74
C SER A 301 -33.75 10.04 4.18
N LEU A 302 -32.96 10.46 5.17
CA LEU A 302 -33.35 10.39 6.58
C LEU A 302 -34.70 11.10 6.86
N ILE A 303 -34.94 12.22 6.16
CA ILE A 303 -36.14 13.04 6.34
C ILE A 303 -37.38 12.29 5.87
N ALA A 304 -37.26 11.55 4.77
CA ALA A 304 -38.34 10.71 4.23
C ALA A 304 -38.61 9.52 5.17
N ALA A 305 -37.56 8.84 5.62
CA ALA A 305 -37.69 7.67 6.49
C ALA A 305 -38.24 8.00 7.90
N LEU A 306 -38.03 9.22 8.40
CA LEU A 306 -38.58 9.68 9.68
C LEU A 306 -39.91 10.43 9.57
N GLU A 307 -40.33 10.82 8.35
CA GLU A 307 -41.52 11.65 8.10
C GLU A 307 -41.55 12.94 8.96
N ARG A 308 -40.38 13.56 9.18
CA ARG A 308 -40.20 14.72 10.06
C ARG A 308 -39.39 15.81 9.36
N PRO A 309 -40.06 16.76 8.67
CA PRO A 309 -39.36 17.83 7.95
C PRO A 309 -38.66 18.82 8.89
N GLU A 310 -39.01 18.88 10.18
CA GLU A 310 -38.36 19.80 11.12
C GLU A 310 -36.87 19.52 11.31
N ILE A 311 -36.44 18.28 11.06
CA ILE A 311 -35.06 17.81 11.28
C ILE A 311 -34.15 18.18 10.09
N GLU A 312 -34.72 18.53 8.93
CA GLU A 312 -33.97 18.85 7.70
C GLU A 312 -32.93 19.95 7.92
N THR A 313 -33.32 21.03 8.59
CA THR A 313 -32.43 22.18 8.85
C THR A 313 -31.23 21.75 9.72
N SER A 314 -31.46 20.86 10.68
CA SER A 314 -30.41 20.30 11.54
C SER A 314 -29.45 19.41 10.74
N VAL A 315 -29.98 18.55 9.87
CA VAL A 315 -29.18 17.64 9.02
C VAL A 315 -28.30 18.45 8.06
N GLN A 316 -28.87 19.40 7.32
CA GLN A 316 -28.12 20.23 6.37
C GLN A 316 -27.01 21.03 7.06
N ARG A 317 -27.29 21.62 8.23
CA ARG A 317 -26.32 22.40 9.01
C ARG A 317 -25.14 21.55 9.47
N VAL A 318 -25.39 20.32 9.91
CA VAL A 318 -24.32 19.42 10.36
C VAL A 318 -23.52 18.86 9.18
N LEU A 319 -24.18 18.50 8.08
CA LEU A 319 -23.48 18.06 6.86
C LEU A 319 -22.56 19.16 6.29
N ALA A 320 -22.93 20.43 6.46
CA ALA A 320 -22.10 21.60 6.15
C ALA A 320 -20.95 21.84 7.15
N GLY A 321 -20.79 20.99 8.17
CA GLY A 321 -19.72 21.06 9.17
C GLY A 321 -20.03 21.91 10.41
N GLY A 322 -21.28 22.36 10.57
CA GLY A 322 -21.73 23.10 11.76
C GLY A 322 -22.05 22.20 12.96
N ALA A 323 -22.10 22.79 14.15
CA ALA A 323 -22.66 22.18 15.35
C ALA A 323 -24.10 22.67 15.60
N LEU A 324 -24.89 21.88 16.31
CA LEU A 324 -26.20 22.31 16.81
C LEU A 324 -26.00 23.17 18.06
N ASP A 325 -26.56 24.39 18.06
CA ASP A 325 -26.39 25.37 19.16
C ASP A 325 -27.14 24.99 20.44
N ALA A 326 -28.15 24.12 20.32
CA ALA A 326 -28.97 23.63 21.42
C ALA A 326 -29.26 22.14 21.24
N ALA A 327 -29.53 21.45 22.36
CA ALA A 327 -30.04 20.09 22.32
C ALA A 327 -31.41 20.09 21.62
N PRO A 328 -31.59 19.33 20.52
CA PRO A 328 -32.87 19.28 19.83
C PRO A 328 -33.96 18.65 20.71
N GLU A 329 -35.21 18.93 20.39
CA GLU A 329 -36.35 18.31 21.07
C GLU A 329 -36.36 16.80 20.85
N ASP A 330 -36.81 16.06 21.87
CA ASP A 330 -36.93 14.60 21.82
C ASP A 330 -37.88 14.20 20.69
N LEU A 331 -37.50 13.20 19.90
CA LEU A 331 -38.28 12.70 18.78
C LEU A 331 -39.39 11.77 19.28
N GLU A 332 -40.63 12.09 18.96
CA GLU A 332 -41.78 11.25 19.28
C GLU A 332 -42.07 10.28 18.13
N ILE A 333 -41.79 9.00 18.35
CA ILE A 333 -41.98 7.91 17.38
C ILE A 333 -43.00 6.92 17.92
N ARG A 334 -43.93 6.50 17.07
CA ARG A 334 -44.93 5.48 17.41
C ARG A 334 -44.49 4.13 16.86
N VAL A 335 -44.24 3.16 17.74
CA VAL A 335 -43.83 1.79 17.39
C VAL A 335 -44.79 0.81 18.08
N ASP A 336 -45.42 -0.09 17.32
CA ASP A 336 -46.32 -1.13 17.85
C ASP A 336 -47.40 -0.61 18.84
N ASP A 337 -48.04 0.52 18.50
CA ASP A 337 -49.02 1.25 19.32
C ASP A 337 -48.50 1.91 20.61
N GLU A 338 -47.19 1.83 20.89
CA GLU A 338 -46.54 2.58 21.97
C GLU A 338 -45.84 3.84 21.44
N VAL A 339 -45.91 4.93 22.21
CA VAL A 339 -45.20 6.17 21.92
C VAL A 339 -43.85 6.16 22.62
N ARG A 340 -42.78 6.24 21.84
CA ARG A 340 -41.39 6.34 22.31
C ARG A 340 -40.87 7.76 22.16
N LEU A 341 -40.12 8.20 23.17
CA LEU A 341 -39.40 9.47 23.14
C LEU A 341 -37.91 9.17 22.96
N LEU A 342 -37.35 9.58 21.83
CA LEU A 342 -35.95 9.38 21.49
C LEU A 342 -35.19 10.71 21.59
N ALA A 343 -34.30 10.81 22.57
CA ALA A 343 -33.32 11.90 22.60
C ALA A 343 -32.30 11.64 21.51
N TRP A 344 -32.01 12.65 20.68
CA TRP A 344 -31.14 12.49 19.52
C TRP A 344 -30.08 13.57 19.41
N SER A 345 -28.98 13.23 18.74
CA SER A 345 -27.92 14.17 18.38
C SER A 345 -27.37 13.84 17.01
N LEU A 346 -26.82 14.83 16.33
CA LEU A 346 -26.27 14.69 14.98
C LEU A 346 -24.88 15.32 14.95
N THR A 347 -23.88 14.52 14.57
CA THR A 347 -22.46 14.89 14.62
C THR A 347 -21.84 14.66 13.24
N PRO A 348 -21.05 15.61 12.69
CA PRO A 348 -20.44 15.41 11.39
C PRO A 348 -19.33 14.36 11.45
N VAL A 349 -19.25 13.50 10.44
CA VAL A 349 -18.17 12.51 10.29
C VAL A 349 -17.20 13.04 9.24
N ASN A 350 -16.04 13.50 9.70
CA ASN A 350 -15.02 14.07 8.83
C ASN A 350 -13.92 13.04 8.54
N HIS A 351 -13.46 12.99 7.29
CA HIS A 351 -12.25 12.24 6.93
C HIS A 351 -11.02 12.94 7.52
N ALA A 352 -9.90 12.22 7.62
CA ALA A 352 -8.62 12.77 8.09
C ALA A 352 -8.16 14.01 7.29
N ASP A 353 -8.64 14.15 6.05
CA ASP A 353 -8.32 15.22 5.12
C ASP A 353 -9.24 16.45 5.27
N GLY A 354 -10.16 16.46 6.25
CA GLY A 354 -11.08 17.57 6.53
C GLY A 354 -12.33 17.62 5.64
N ARG A 355 -12.53 16.64 4.75
CA ARG A 355 -13.77 16.52 3.95
C ARG A 355 -14.86 15.86 4.79
N SER A 356 -16.06 16.44 4.79
CA SER A 356 -17.26 15.83 5.39
C SER A 356 -17.62 14.57 4.59
N VAL A 357 -17.57 13.42 5.24
CA VAL A 357 -17.95 12.11 4.68
C VAL A 357 -19.43 11.84 4.91
N GLY A 358 -20.06 12.58 5.81
CA GLY A 358 -21.45 12.40 6.17
C GLY A 358 -21.74 12.84 7.60
N ALA A 359 -22.76 12.26 8.21
CA ALA A 359 -23.14 12.56 9.59
C ALA A 359 -23.54 11.29 10.35
N LEU A 360 -23.28 11.28 11.65
CA LEU A 360 -23.72 10.25 12.58
C LEU A 360 -24.86 10.81 13.43
N MET A 361 -26.04 10.19 13.32
CA MET A 361 -27.15 10.41 14.22
C MET A 361 -27.12 9.35 15.33
N VAL A 362 -27.18 9.81 16.57
CA VAL A 362 -27.26 8.95 17.76
C VAL A 362 -28.64 9.11 18.37
N LEU A 363 -29.29 7.99 18.68
CA LEU A 363 -30.63 7.89 19.25
C LEU A 363 -30.54 7.21 20.61
N ARG A 364 -31.24 7.77 21.59
CA ARG A 364 -31.39 7.21 22.92
C ARG A 364 -32.85 7.17 23.30
N ASP A 365 -33.36 5.98 23.57
CA ASP A 365 -34.68 5.82 24.18
C ASP A 365 -34.69 6.39 25.60
N VAL A 366 -35.43 7.48 25.80
CA VAL A 366 -35.61 8.15 27.08
C VAL A 366 -37.05 8.06 27.57
N THR A 367 -37.87 7.19 26.97
CA THR A 367 -39.31 7.07 27.26
C THR A 367 -39.58 6.83 28.73
N GLU A 368 -38.95 5.82 29.34
CA GLU A 368 -39.11 5.52 30.77
C GLU A 368 -38.56 6.64 31.66
N GLN A 369 -37.42 7.23 31.28
CA GLN A 369 -36.80 8.30 32.06
C GLN A 369 -37.71 9.54 32.09
N ARG A 370 -38.27 9.94 30.93
CA ARG A 370 -39.21 11.05 30.81
C ARG A 370 -40.53 10.74 31.49
N ALA A 371 -41.03 9.50 31.41
CA ALA A 371 -42.23 9.06 32.12
C ALA A 371 -42.04 9.15 33.64
N PHE A 372 -40.90 8.67 34.16
CA PHE A 372 -40.57 8.76 35.58
C PHE A 372 -40.44 10.22 36.05
N ASP A 373 -39.73 11.06 35.30
CA ASP A 373 -39.61 12.49 35.62
C ASP A 373 -40.99 13.17 35.61
N ARG A 374 -41.87 12.82 34.67
CA ARG A 374 -43.25 13.31 34.61
C ARG A 374 -44.07 12.88 35.82
N VAL A 375 -44.06 11.59 36.17
CA VAL A 375 -44.79 11.06 37.33
C VAL A 375 -44.28 11.69 38.63
N ARG A 376 -42.95 11.83 38.79
CA ARG A 376 -42.34 12.50 39.95
C ARG A 376 -42.84 13.94 40.06
N ASN A 377 -42.83 14.69 38.97
CA ASN A 377 -43.26 16.08 38.96
C ASN A 377 -44.76 16.21 39.22
N GLU A 378 -45.59 15.36 38.61
CA GLU A 378 -47.04 15.32 38.82
C GLU A 378 -47.39 14.98 40.28
N PHE A 379 -46.67 14.02 40.88
CA PHE A 379 -46.82 13.67 42.29
C PHE A 379 -46.52 14.87 43.19
N VAL A 380 -45.41 15.59 42.96
CA VAL A 380 -45.06 16.78 43.75
C VAL A 380 -46.13 17.86 43.60
N LEU A 381 -46.55 18.19 42.37
CA LEU A 381 -47.58 19.19 42.13
C LEU A 381 -48.90 18.83 42.83
N ARG A 382 -49.34 17.58 42.72
CA ARG A 382 -50.60 17.12 43.33
C ARG A 382 -50.51 17.09 44.85
N ALA A 383 -49.44 16.53 45.41
CA ALA A 383 -49.22 16.48 46.86
C ALA A 383 -49.20 17.89 47.45
N SER A 384 -48.54 18.86 46.80
CA SER A 384 -48.51 20.23 47.29
C SER A 384 -49.88 20.92 47.24
N HIS A 385 -50.69 20.70 46.20
CA HIS A 385 -52.06 21.22 46.15
C HIS A 385 -52.97 20.62 47.23
N GLU A 386 -52.90 19.30 47.43
CA GLU A 386 -53.66 18.59 48.46
C GLU A 386 -53.23 18.98 49.87
N LEU A 387 -51.96 19.37 50.08
CA LEU A 387 -51.47 19.90 51.35
C LEU A 387 -51.85 21.38 51.57
N ARG A 388 -51.92 22.19 50.50
CA ARG A 388 -52.24 23.63 50.61
C ARG A 388 -53.62 23.87 51.22
N THR A 389 -54.61 23.09 50.79
CA THR A 389 -56.02 23.22 51.19
C THR A 389 -56.24 23.02 52.70
N PRO A 390 -55.85 21.89 53.33
CA PRO A 390 -56.04 21.68 54.76
C PRO A 390 -55.23 22.66 55.61
N VAL A 391 -54.04 23.07 55.14
CA VAL A 391 -53.18 24.01 55.87
C VAL A 391 -53.77 25.41 55.85
N THR A 392 -54.29 25.85 54.70
CA THR A 392 -54.99 27.13 54.60
C THR A 392 -56.26 27.13 55.47
N GLY A 393 -56.97 26.00 55.52
CA GLY A 393 -58.10 25.80 56.44
C GLY A 393 -57.70 25.91 57.91
N MET A 394 -56.60 25.28 58.31
CA MET A 394 -56.02 25.42 59.65
C MET A 394 -55.64 26.87 59.96
N HIS A 395 -54.96 27.56 59.04
CA HIS A 395 -54.57 28.96 59.20
C HIS A 395 -55.78 29.86 59.45
N MET A 396 -56.83 29.70 58.64
CA MET A 396 -58.07 30.46 58.79
C MET A 396 -58.78 30.15 60.12
N ALA A 397 -58.87 28.86 60.49
CA ALA A 397 -59.49 28.46 61.75
C ALA A 397 -58.75 29.03 62.97
N PHE A 398 -57.41 28.97 62.99
CA PHE A 398 -56.60 29.55 64.06
C PHE A 398 -56.64 31.09 64.06
N GLY A 399 -56.68 31.73 62.90
CA GLY A 399 -56.86 33.18 62.77
C GLY A 399 -58.19 33.64 63.39
N LEU A 400 -59.31 32.99 63.03
CA LEU A 400 -60.63 33.25 63.60
C LEU A 400 -60.69 32.95 65.11
N LEU A 401 -60.01 31.89 65.54
CA LEU A 401 -59.91 31.52 66.95
C LEU A 401 -59.17 32.61 67.75
N ARG A 402 -58.06 33.14 67.20
CA ARG A 402 -57.28 34.24 67.78
C ARG A 402 -58.08 35.53 67.91
N GLU A 403 -58.91 35.86 66.91
CA GLU A 403 -59.78 37.05 66.95
C GLU A 403 -60.84 36.98 68.07
N ARG A 404 -61.33 35.78 68.40
CA ARG A 404 -62.40 35.61 69.41
C ARG A 404 -61.89 35.36 70.83
N LEU A 405 -60.70 34.79 70.99
CA LEU A 405 -60.15 34.48 72.30
C LEU A 405 -59.58 35.73 72.96
N LYS A 406 -60.15 36.11 74.10
CA LYS A 406 -59.58 37.14 74.99
C LYS A 406 -58.55 36.50 75.90
N VAL A 407 -57.32 36.41 75.41
CA VAL A 407 -56.19 35.88 76.16
C VAL A 407 -55.32 37.02 76.67
N ALA A 408 -54.75 36.90 77.87
CA ALA A 408 -53.81 37.91 78.36
C ALA A 408 -52.54 37.90 77.47
N PRO A 409 -51.97 39.06 77.09
CA PRO A 409 -50.85 39.14 76.13
C PRO A 409 -49.61 38.33 76.52
N GLU A 410 -49.35 38.16 77.81
CA GLU A 410 -48.19 37.42 78.35
C GLU A 410 -48.54 35.99 78.81
N SER A 411 -49.75 35.52 78.48
CA SER A 411 -50.18 34.17 78.85
C SER A 411 -49.51 33.11 77.99
N ARG A 412 -49.46 31.89 78.52
CA ARG A 412 -48.95 30.73 77.80
C ARG A 412 -49.80 30.42 76.56
N GLU A 413 -51.11 30.67 76.63
CA GLU A 413 -52.06 30.48 75.55
C GLU A 413 -51.84 31.48 74.40
N ALA A 414 -51.51 32.75 74.71
CA ALA A 414 -51.17 33.75 73.69
C ALA A 414 -49.87 33.35 72.94
N PHE A 415 -48.86 32.90 73.68
CA PHE A 415 -47.61 32.38 73.08
C PHE A 415 -47.85 31.16 72.17
N LEU A 416 -48.69 30.22 72.61
CA LEU A 416 -49.05 29.04 71.81
C LEU A 416 -49.81 29.42 70.53
N LEU A 417 -50.77 30.33 70.61
CA LEU A 417 -51.52 30.82 69.44
C LEU A 417 -50.61 31.53 68.45
N GLN A 418 -49.69 32.36 68.94
CA GLN A 418 -48.69 33.00 68.10
C GLN A 418 -47.77 31.98 67.41
N THR A 419 -47.28 30.97 68.15
CA THR A 419 -46.43 29.91 67.59
C THR A 419 -47.17 29.12 66.51
N VAL A 420 -48.44 28.79 66.72
CA VAL A 420 -49.26 28.07 65.72
C VAL A 420 -49.48 28.93 64.48
N ASP A 421 -49.75 30.23 64.63
CA ASP A 421 -49.90 31.15 63.50
C ASP A 421 -48.62 31.25 62.67
N GLU A 422 -47.47 31.45 63.34
CA GLU A 422 -46.15 31.51 62.72
C GLU A 422 -45.82 30.20 61.96
N GLU A 423 -46.02 29.04 62.57
CA GLU A 423 -45.73 27.75 61.93
C GLU A 423 -46.72 27.42 60.80
N THR A 424 -47.99 27.80 60.92
CA THR A 424 -48.97 27.60 59.84
C THR A 424 -48.66 28.51 58.65
N HIS A 425 -48.31 29.78 58.91
CA HIS A 425 -47.89 30.71 57.87
C HIS A 425 -46.63 30.21 57.15
N ARG A 426 -45.65 29.75 57.92
CA ARG A 426 -44.43 29.13 57.40
C ARG A 426 -44.75 27.93 56.51
N LEU A 427 -45.67 27.06 56.93
CA LEU A 427 -46.03 25.87 56.16
C LEU A 427 -46.75 26.20 54.84
N VAL A 428 -47.60 27.24 54.82
CA VAL A 428 -48.20 27.76 53.58
C VAL A 428 -47.11 28.27 52.63
N GLN A 429 -46.12 29.00 53.14
CA GLN A 429 -45.00 29.50 52.33
C GLN A 429 -44.16 28.36 51.75
N LEU A 430 -43.82 27.34 52.56
CA LEU A 430 -43.10 26.14 52.11
C LEU A 430 -43.81 25.42 50.96
N ILE A 431 -45.15 25.28 51.05
CA ILE A 431 -45.95 24.62 50.03
C ILE A 431 -45.96 25.42 48.73
N ASN A 432 -46.09 26.74 48.81
CA ASN A 432 -46.05 27.61 47.63
C ASN A 432 -44.67 27.58 46.95
N ASP A 433 -43.59 27.64 47.74
CA ASP A 433 -42.22 27.54 47.22
C ASP A 433 -41.98 26.20 46.51
N LEU A 434 -42.49 25.11 47.06
CA LEU A 434 -42.40 23.77 46.44
C LEU A 434 -43.19 23.68 45.14
N LEU A 435 -44.42 24.21 45.11
CA LEU A 435 -45.24 24.26 43.90
C LEU A 435 -44.54 25.04 42.80
N ASP A 436 -44.02 26.21 43.14
CA ASP A 436 -43.40 27.09 42.15
C ASP A 436 -42.07 26.53 41.66
N TYR A 437 -41.24 25.98 42.54
CA TYR A 437 -40.07 25.21 42.14
C TYR A 437 -40.43 24.07 41.16
N SER A 438 -41.46 23.27 41.48
CA SER A 438 -41.89 22.16 40.64
C SER A 438 -42.42 22.59 39.28
N ARG A 439 -43.17 23.71 39.21
CA ARG A 439 -43.68 24.29 37.95
C ARG A 439 -42.56 24.78 37.03
N HIS A 440 -41.54 25.41 37.60
CA HIS A 440 -40.38 25.84 36.83
C HIS A 440 -39.53 24.62 36.39
N GLN A 441 -39.26 23.68 37.29
CA GLN A 441 -38.48 22.48 36.96
C GLN A 441 -39.12 21.63 35.86
N SER A 442 -40.46 21.53 35.84
CA SER A 442 -41.21 20.79 34.82
C SER A 442 -41.39 21.54 33.50
N GLY A 443 -40.94 22.81 33.40
CA GLY A 443 -41.10 23.63 32.20
C GLY A 443 -42.55 24.04 31.89
N LEU A 444 -43.49 23.79 32.81
CA LEU A 444 -44.89 24.19 32.68
C LEU A 444 -45.05 25.72 32.69
N GLN A 445 -44.11 26.44 33.31
CA GLN A 445 -44.00 27.90 33.22
C GLN A 445 -42.86 28.26 32.25
N ARG A 446 -43.21 28.53 30.99
CA ARG A 446 -42.29 29.11 30.02
C ARG A 446 -42.19 30.62 30.25
N PRO A 447 -40.99 31.23 30.21
CA PRO A 447 -40.84 32.66 30.37
C PRO A 447 -41.45 33.44 29.21
N GLU A 448 -42.23 34.46 29.53
CA GLU A 448 -42.74 35.42 28.56
C GLU A 448 -41.66 36.49 28.32
N LYS A 449 -40.78 36.24 27.36
CA LYS A 449 -39.61 37.09 27.13
C LYS A 449 -40.01 38.39 26.44
N LEU A 450 -39.85 39.51 27.15
CA LEU A 450 -40.14 40.86 26.70
C LEU A 450 -38.85 41.70 26.73
N PRO A 451 -38.62 42.61 25.76
CA PRO A 451 -37.51 43.56 25.83
C PRO A 451 -37.68 44.45 27.07
N SER A 452 -36.81 44.27 28.06
CA SER A 452 -36.95 44.91 29.38
C SER A 452 -35.76 45.81 29.70
N GLU A 453 -36.01 46.94 30.38
CA GLU A 453 -34.97 47.83 30.91
C GLU A 453 -34.57 47.37 32.31
N ILE A 454 -33.32 46.94 32.44
CA ILE A 454 -32.81 46.32 33.68
C ILE A 454 -32.79 47.33 34.83
N GLY A 455 -32.46 48.59 34.56
CA GLY A 455 -32.40 49.64 35.58
C GLY A 455 -33.71 49.78 36.35
N ASP A 456 -34.84 49.86 35.63
CA ASP A 456 -36.17 49.97 36.20
C ASP A 456 -36.52 48.77 37.08
N LEU A 457 -36.21 47.55 36.59
CA LEU A 457 -36.47 46.31 37.31
C LEU A 457 -35.70 46.23 38.65
N LEU A 458 -34.47 46.73 38.68
CA LEU A 458 -33.66 46.75 39.91
C LEU A 458 -34.14 47.82 40.90
N GLU A 459 -34.54 48.99 40.42
CA GLU A 459 -35.12 50.04 41.27
C GLU A 459 -36.47 49.62 41.85
N GLU A 460 -37.32 48.94 41.07
CA GLU A 460 -38.56 48.35 41.58
C GLU A 460 -38.30 47.29 42.65
N ALA A 461 -37.29 46.44 42.47
CA ALA A 461 -36.87 45.49 43.49
C ALA A 461 -36.37 46.21 44.76
N ARG A 462 -35.56 47.26 44.62
CA ARG A 462 -35.09 48.08 45.74
C ARG A 462 -36.26 48.70 46.51
N ALA A 463 -37.22 49.28 45.80
CA ALA A 463 -38.37 49.96 46.40
C ALA A 463 -39.23 49.01 47.25
N ARG A 464 -39.46 47.77 46.79
CA ARG A 464 -40.27 46.77 47.52
C ARG A 464 -39.66 46.33 48.85
N HIS A 465 -38.34 46.36 48.98
CA HIS A 465 -37.61 45.94 50.18
C HIS A 465 -37.11 47.11 51.05
N ALA A 466 -37.42 48.36 50.67
CA ALA A 466 -36.90 49.55 51.33
C ALA A 466 -37.42 49.75 52.76
N ASP A 467 -38.66 49.34 53.06
CA ASP A 467 -39.24 49.43 54.40
C ASP A 467 -38.63 48.37 55.34
N GLU A 468 -38.53 47.10 54.90
CA GLU A 468 -37.88 46.02 55.68
C GLU A 468 -36.40 46.35 55.96
N ALA A 469 -35.68 46.88 54.97
CA ALA A 469 -34.30 47.31 55.13
C ALA A 469 -34.17 48.43 56.19
N ARG A 470 -35.09 49.41 56.19
CA ARG A 470 -35.13 50.48 57.19
C ARG A 470 -35.45 49.95 58.59
N GLU A 471 -36.39 49.03 58.73
CA GLU A 471 -36.74 48.41 60.02
C GLU A 471 -35.57 47.60 60.62
N ARG A 472 -34.72 47.03 59.78
CA ARG A 472 -33.53 46.28 60.18
C ARG A 472 -32.23 47.10 60.28
N ASP A 473 -32.29 48.41 60.04
CA ASP A 473 -31.12 49.29 60.00
C ASP A 473 -30.07 48.83 58.96
N VAL A 474 -30.50 48.48 57.74
CA VAL A 474 -29.62 48.03 56.64
C VAL A 474 -29.68 49.03 55.48
N GLU A 475 -28.51 49.46 54.98
CA GLU A 475 -28.41 50.30 53.79
C GLU A 475 -28.66 49.47 52.53
N LEU A 476 -29.63 49.85 51.69
CA LEU A 476 -29.94 49.18 50.43
C LEU A 476 -29.71 50.11 49.24
N ALA A 477 -28.74 49.78 48.40
CA ALA A 477 -28.30 50.60 47.26
C ALA A 477 -28.39 49.85 45.91
N VAL A 478 -28.60 50.58 44.82
CA VAL A 478 -28.50 50.09 43.44
C VAL A 478 -27.32 50.80 42.76
N GLU A 479 -26.43 50.01 42.16
CA GLU A 479 -25.24 50.48 41.45
C GLU A 479 -25.24 49.96 40.01
N LEU A 480 -25.52 50.84 39.05
CA LEU A 480 -25.47 50.53 37.62
C LEU A 480 -24.08 50.86 37.07
N LEU A 481 -23.29 49.84 36.77
CA LEU A 481 -21.92 49.95 36.30
C LEU A 481 -21.87 49.85 34.77
N HIS A 482 -21.22 50.81 34.10
CA HIS A 482 -21.13 50.90 32.63
C HIS A 482 -22.48 51.16 31.94
N THR A 483 -23.04 52.35 32.13
CA THR A 483 -24.25 52.81 31.43
C THR A 483 -23.96 53.28 30.00
N PRO A 484 -24.90 53.10 29.04
CA PRO A 484 -26.21 52.47 29.18
C PRO A 484 -26.15 50.93 29.16
N LEU A 485 -27.00 50.30 29.97
CA LEU A 485 -27.20 48.85 29.96
C LEU A 485 -28.00 48.42 28.71
N PRO A 486 -27.72 47.25 28.12
CA PRO A 486 -28.47 46.76 26.97
C PRO A 486 -29.90 46.35 27.37
N ARG A 487 -30.86 46.53 26.47
CA ARG A 487 -32.19 45.91 26.59
C ARG A 487 -32.05 44.41 26.36
N VAL A 488 -32.50 43.60 27.32
CA VAL A 488 -32.41 42.13 27.26
C VAL A 488 -33.81 41.54 27.17
N SER A 489 -33.96 40.48 26.38
CA SER A 489 -35.22 39.75 26.23
C SER A 489 -35.40 38.78 27.42
N LEU A 490 -36.23 39.16 28.39
CA LEU A 490 -36.45 38.41 29.63
C LEU A 490 -37.89 38.53 30.14
N ASP A 491 -38.28 37.66 31.07
CA ASP A 491 -39.56 37.75 31.77
C ASP A 491 -39.41 38.61 33.04
N PRO A 492 -39.90 39.86 33.05
CA PRO A 492 -39.67 40.78 34.16
C PRO A 492 -40.31 40.29 35.47
N LYS A 493 -41.41 39.54 35.41
CA LYS A 493 -42.08 39.02 36.61
C LYS A 493 -41.26 37.91 37.27
N GLN A 494 -40.70 37.01 36.47
CA GLN A 494 -39.83 35.96 36.99
C GLN A 494 -38.52 36.53 37.51
N LEU A 495 -37.94 37.52 36.84
CA LEU A 495 -36.73 38.18 37.30
C LEU A 495 -36.96 38.99 38.59
N ALA A 496 -38.08 39.70 38.70
CA ALA A 496 -38.48 40.37 39.93
C ALA A 496 -38.52 39.40 41.12
N ARG A 497 -39.02 38.18 40.90
CA ARG A 497 -39.06 37.11 41.89
C ARG A 497 -37.66 36.58 42.27
N VAL A 498 -36.73 36.52 41.31
CA VAL A 498 -35.32 36.20 41.61
C VAL A 498 -34.76 37.25 42.57
N PHE A 499 -34.94 38.53 42.27
CA PHE A 499 -34.45 39.60 43.14
C PHE A 499 -35.13 39.59 44.51
N ASP A 500 -36.42 39.30 44.61
CA ASP A 500 -37.10 39.17 45.90
C ASP A 500 -36.48 38.09 46.78
N ASN A 501 -36.18 36.92 46.20
CA ASN A 501 -35.53 35.83 46.93
C ASN A 501 -34.10 36.18 47.35
N LEU A 502 -33.34 36.85 46.48
CA LEU A 502 -31.97 37.26 46.78
C LEU A 502 -31.91 38.35 47.85
N LEU A 503 -32.79 39.35 47.76
CA LEU A 503 -32.88 40.47 48.71
C LEU A 503 -33.41 40.01 50.07
N SER A 504 -34.44 39.16 50.11
CA SER A 504 -34.95 38.60 51.35
C SER A 504 -33.88 37.76 52.07
N ASN A 505 -33.09 36.98 51.33
CA ASN A 505 -31.93 36.27 51.89
C ASN A 505 -30.86 37.25 52.40
N ALA A 506 -30.49 38.26 51.60
CA ALA A 506 -29.49 39.25 52.01
C ALA A 506 -29.91 40.00 53.28
N LEU A 507 -31.15 40.47 53.37
CA LEU A 507 -31.71 41.17 54.53
C LEU A 507 -31.78 40.30 55.79
N ARG A 508 -31.89 38.98 55.63
CA ARG A 508 -31.94 38.04 56.75
C ARG A 508 -30.57 37.77 57.36
N HIS A 509 -29.52 37.73 56.53
CA HIS A 509 -28.17 37.35 56.94
C HIS A 509 -27.24 38.56 57.15
N THR A 510 -27.74 39.78 56.90
CA THR A 510 -27.04 41.04 57.16
C THR A 510 -27.41 41.58 58.54
N PRO A 511 -26.44 41.88 59.42
CA PRO A 511 -26.71 42.48 60.73
C PRO A 511 -27.15 43.95 60.61
N ALA A 512 -27.73 44.50 61.68
CA ALA A 512 -28.03 45.93 61.79
C ALA A 512 -26.75 46.78 61.59
N GLY A 513 -26.88 47.89 60.87
CA GLY A 513 -25.78 48.72 60.36
C GLY A 513 -25.09 48.16 59.11
N GLY A 514 -25.59 47.07 58.52
CA GLY A 514 -25.04 46.46 57.33
C GLY A 514 -25.43 47.14 56.01
N ARG A 515 -24.92 46.62 54.89
CA ARG A 515 -25.13 47.17 53.54
C ARG A 515 -25.38 46.06 52.53
N ILE A 516 -26.40 46.26 51.70
CA ILE A 516 -26.76 45.42 50.56
C ILE A 516 -26.71 46.26 49.28
N VAL A 517 -26.01 45.77 48.27
CA VAL A 517 -25.83 46.45 46.98
C VAL A 517 -26.33 45.56 45.85
N ILE A 518 -27.24 46.11 45.04
CA ILE A 518 -27.70 45.49 43.80
C ILE A 518 -26.89 46.07 42.64
N GLN A 519 -26.17 45.23 41.92
CA GLN A 519 -25.27 45.65 40.85
C GLN A 519 -25.74 45.10 39.50
N ALA A 520 -25.58 45.91 38.45
CA ALA A 520 -25.70 45.43 37.08
C ALA A 520 -24.60 46.03 36.21
N MET A 521 -23.99 45.20 35.36
CA MET A 521 -22.99 45.61 34.40
C MET A 521 -23.09 44.81 33.10
N ARG A 522 -22.73 45.45 31.99
CA ARG A 522 -22.51 44.76 30.72
C ARG A 522 -21.08 44.20 30.69
N GLN A 523 -20.96 42.90 30.42
CA GLN A 523 -19.68 42.22 30.24
C GLN A 523 -19.70 41.44 28.91
N ASN A 524 -19.06 42.00 27.88
CA ASN A 524 -19.08 41.47 26.51
C ASN A 524 -20.51 41.30 25.96
N GLU A 525 -20.89 40.07 25.57
CA GLU A 525 -22.23 39.67 25.10
C GLU A 525 -23.13 39.13 26.24
N GLN A 526 -22.82 39.49 27.48
CA GLN A 526 -23.59 39.07 28.65
C GLN A 526 -23.91 40.26 29.57
N LEU A 527 -25.07 40.20 30.19
CA LEU A 527 -25.49 41.07 31.28
C LEU A 527 -25.18 40.34 32.59
N LEU A 528 -24.31 40.92 33.41
CA LEU A 528 -24.03 40.44 34.76
C LEU A 528 -24.82 41.28 35.77
N MET A 529 -25.61 40.61 36.60
CA MET A 529 -26.32 41.21 37.73
C MET A 529 -25.86 40.52 39.02
N ALA A 530 -25.77 41.26 40.12
CA ALA A 530 -25.39 40.70 41.40
C ALA A 530 -26.14 41.36 42.56
N VAL A 531 -26.35 40.61 43.63
CA VAL A 531 -26.77 41.10 44.94
C VAL A 531 -25.64 40.78 45.91
N GLN A 532 -25.07 41.81 46.51
CA GLN A 532 -23.95 41.71 47.45
C GLN A 532 -24.38 42.21 48.83
N ASP A 533 -24.12 41.41 49.86
CA ASP A 533 -24.25 41.81 51.26
C ASP A 533 -22.90 41.79 51.98
N ASN A 534 -22.83 42.42 53.16
CA ASN A 534 -21.70 42.36 54.09
C ASN A 534 -22.00 41.54 55.36
N GLY A 535 -22.86 40.52 55.24
CA GLY A 535 -23.32 39.68 56.35
C GLY A 535 -22.33 38.59 56.79
N GLU A 536 -22.86 37.56 57.44
CA GLU A 536 -22.06 36.46 58.03
C GLU A 536 -21.24 35.64 57.00
N GLY A 537 -21.64 35.68 55.72
CA GLY A 537 -21.01 34.91 54.65
C GLY A 537 -21.26 33.41 54.73
N ILE A 538 -20.78 32.67 53.73
CA ILE A 538 -21.02 31.24 53.54
C ILE A 538 -19.71 30.48 53.61
N ALA A 539 -19.66 29.41 54.42
CA ALA A 539 -18.49 28.54 54.52
C ALA A 539 -18.17 27.88 53.16
N TYR A 540 -16.88 27.79 52.82
CA TYR A 540 -16.44 27.30 51.50
C TYR A 540 -17.02 25.93 51.12
N ALA A 541 -17.12 25.01 52.09
CA ALA A 541 -17.69 23.68 51.89
C ALA A 541 -19.19 23.69 51.53
N GLN A 542 -19.92 24.76 51.87
CA GLN A 542 -21.35 24.88 51.64
C GLN A 542 -21.68 25.63 50.35
N GLN A 543 -20.76 26.44 49.82
CA GLN A 543 -20.98 27.28 48.62
C GLN A 543 -21.37 26.47 47.38
N GLY A 544 -20.81 25.26 47.21
CA GLY A 544 -21.15 24.39 46.07
C GLY A 544 -22.59 23.86 46.10
N ARG A 545 -23.27 23.94 47.25
CA ARG A 545 -24.59 23.34 47.48
C ARG A 545 -25.70 24.36 47.77
N VAL A 546 -25.39 25.67 47.80
CA VAL A 546 -26.37 26.73 48.13
C VAL A 546 -27.58 26.76 47.17
N PHE A 547 -27.40 26.27 45.94
CA PHE A 547 -28.45 26.22 44.91
C PHE A 547 -29.11 24.84 44.80
N GLU A 548 -28.75 23.87 45.65
CA GLU A 548 -29.46 22.59 45.72
C GLU A 548 -30.80 22.79 46.47
N PRO A 549 -31.89 22.15 46.02
CA PRO A 549 -33.18 22.26 46.69
C PRO A 549 -33.11 21.67 48.11
N PHE A 550 -33.86 22.29 49.03
CA PHE A 550 -33.94 21.95 50.45
C PHE A 550 -32.66 22.18 51.27
N VAL A 551 -31.64 22.83 50.68
CA VAL A 551 -30.42 23.19 51.41
C VAL A 551 -30.63 24.50 52.18
N GLN A 552 -30.38 24.45 53.49
CA GLN A 552 -30.36 25.62 54.38
C GLN A 552 -28.94 25.75 54.96
N ILE A 553 -28.41 26.96 54.95
CA ILE A 553 -27.06 27.27 55.41
C ILE A 553 -27.15 28.37 56.47
N GLY A 554 -26.31 28.27 57.52
CA GLY A 554 -26.28 29.21 58.63
C GLY A 554 -27.02 28.73 59.88
N SER A 555 -26.98 29.57 60.91
CA SER A 555 -27.53 29.28 62.25
C SER A 555 -29.04 29.59 62.35
N GLN A 556 -29.57 30.46 61.48
CA GLN A 556 -30.99 30.81 61.44
C GLN A 556 -31.78 29.88 60.52
N LYS A 557 -32.54 28.95 61.13
CA LYS A 557 -33.49 28.08 60.41
C LYS A 557 -34.79 28.85 60.14
N GLY A 558 -35.25 28.93 58.89
CA GLY A 558 -36.58 29.50 58.62
C GLY A 558 -37.07 29.51 57.18
N GLY A 559 -36.19 29.38 56.18
CA GLY A 559 -36.62 29.25 54.77
C GLY A 559 -36.87 27.81 54.36
N ALA A 560 -37.54 27.58 53.23
CA ALA A 560 -37.72 26.25 52.64
C ALA A 560 -36.43 25.59 52.13
N GLY A 561 -35.38 26.39 51.90
CA GLY A 561 -34.22 25.98 51.09
C GLY A 561 -34.55 25.85 49.59
N LEU A 562 -35.67 26.42 49.13
CA LEU A 562 -36.12 26.34 47.74
C LEU A 562 -35.90 27.64 46.96
N GLY A 563 -35.78 28.79 47.63
CA GLY A 563 -35.66 30.10 46.98
C GLY A 563 -34.47 30.21 46.02
N LEU A 564 -33.27 29.83 46.46
CA LEU A 564 -32.06 29.85 45.60
C LEU A 564 -32.10 28.81 44.48
N ALA A 565 -32.69 27.63 44.75
CA ALA A 565 -32.90 26.60 43.72
C ALA A 565 -33.88 27.07 42.64
N LEU A 566 -34.93 27.81 43.04
CA LEU A 566 -35.86 28.47 42.13
C LEU A 566 -35.16 29.56 41.30
N CYS A 567 -34.32 30.39 41.93
CA CYS A 567 -33.54 31.40 41.20
C CYS A 567 -32.68 30.74 40.11
N LYS A 568 -31.99 29.63 40.44
CA LYS A 568 -31.19 28.87 39.48
C LYS A 568 -32.02 28.37 38.30
N GLU A 569 -33.22 27.87 38.55
CA GLU A 569 -34.10 27.37 37.49
C GLU A 569 -34.62 28.49 36.58
N ILE A 570 -35.07 29.62 37.16
CA ILE A 570 -35.50 30.80 36.39
C ILE A 570 -34.37 31.30 35.50
N ILE A 571 -33.15 31.45 36.03
CA ILE A 571 -31.99 31.93 35.25
C ILE A 571 -31.61 30.94 34.15
N ARG A 572 -31.69 29.63 34.42
CA ARG A 572 -31.46 28.58 33.42
C ARG A 572 -32.45 28.65 32.26
N GLN A 573 -33.74 28.89 32.54
CA GLN A 573 -34.78 29.07 31.51
C GLN A 573 -34.56 30.33 30.64
N HIS A 574 -33.84 31.32 31.17
CA HIS A 574 -33.41 32.51 30.44
C HIS A 574 -32.07 32.31 29.69
N GLY A 575 -31.49 31.11 29.70
CA GLY A 575 -30.22 30.81 29.04
C GLY A 575 -28.99 31.32 29.81
N GLY A 576 -29.17 31.68 31.07
CA GLY A 576 -28.15 32.26 31.92
C GLY A 576 -27.47 31.30 32.88
N ARG A 577 -26.60 31.84 33.73
CA ARG A 577 -25.97 31.11 34.85
C ARG A 577 -26.10 31.92 36.14
N ILE A 578 -26.20 31.25 37.28
CA ILE A 578 -26.16 31.87 38.61
C ILE A 578 -25.00 31.27 39.41
N GLY A 579 -24.35 32.07 40.24
CA GLY A 579 -23.22 31.66 41.06
C GLY A 579 -23.13 32.45 42.35
N VAL A 580 -22.25 32.01 43.24
CA VAL A 580 -22.02 32.64 44.54
C VAL A 580 -20.51 32.84 44.75
N VAL A 581 -20.16 34.00 45.30
CA VAL A 581 -18.83 34.32 45.81
C VAL A 581 -19.02 34.79 47.24
N SER A 582 -18.46 34.08 48.21
CA SER A 582 -18.58 34.46 49.62
C SER A 582 -17.34 34.10 50.40
N ARG A 583 -17.10 34.83 51.48
CA ARG A 583 -16.07 34.51 52.48
C ARG A 583 -16.71 34.65 53.87
N PRO A 584 -16.50 33.69 54.78
CA PRO A 584 -17.00 33.80 56.15
C PRO A 584 -16.59 35.12 56.80
N GLY A 585 -17.58 35.87 57.31
CA GLY A 585 -17.41 37.17 57.95
C GLY A 585 -17.15 38.36 57.01
N GLN A 586 -17.21 38.18 55.68
CA GLN A 586 -17.03 39.27 54.70
C GLN A 586 -18.26 39.43 53.77
N GLY A 587 -19.37 38.74 54.07
CA GLY A 587 -20.59 38.78 53.27
C GLY A 587 -20.65 37.82 52.09
N THR A 588 -21.74 37.92 51.33
CA THR A 588 -22.06 37.07 50.18
C THR A 588 -22.39 37.91 48.96
N GLN A 589 -21.87 37.48 47.81
CA GLN A 589 -22.25 38.01 46.51
C GLN A 589 -22.87 36.89 45.68
N ILE A 590 -24.16 37.00 45.38
CA ILE A 590 -24.84 36.11 44.43
C ILE A 590 -24.91 36.85 43.10
N PHE A 591 -24.36 36.26 42.05
CA PHE A 591 -24.31 36.86 40.72
C PHE A 591 -25.01 35.98 39.70
N MET A 592 -25.54 36.60 38.64
CA MET A 592 -26.16 35.92 37.52
C MET A 592 -25.79 36.56 36.20
N THR A 593 -25.56 35.73 35.18
CA THR A 593 -25.28 36.15 33.81
C THR A 593 -26.43 35.80 32.90
N LEU A 594 -26.85 36.73 32.06
CA LEU A 594 -27.84 36.52 31.00
C LEU A 594 -27.24 36.88 29.64
N PRO A 595 -27.54 36.13 28.57
CA PRO A 595 -27.16 36.53 27.21
C PRO A 595 -27.89 37.82 26.81
N THR A 596 -27.18 38.78 26.21
CA THR A 596 -27.74 40.06 25.75
C THR A 596 -28.29 39.99 24.34
#